data_AF-X1NHV0-F1
#
_entry.id   AF-X1NHV0-F1
#
_cell.length_a   1.000
_cell.length_b   1.000
_cell.length_c   1.000
_cell.angle_alpha   90.00
_cell.angle_beta   90.00
_cell.angle_gamma   90.00
#
_symmetry.space_group_name_H-M   'P 1'
#
loop_
_entity.id
_entity.type
_entity.pdbx_description
1 polymer ?
#
loop_
_entity_poly.entity_id
_entity_poly.type
_entity_poly.pdbx_seq_one_letter_code
_entity_poly.pdbx_strand_id
1 'polypeptide(L)' 'GSVVITKEGKPAGIITERDIALKVLLKDRRASETKAKEIMASPLVTIEPEASADEACKLAARKRIKRLPVVEKG' A
#
# COMPACT_ATOMS: atom_id res chain seq x y z
N GLY A 1 -4.55 8.08 -6.86
CA GLY A 1 -3.16 7.66 -6.62
C GLY A 1 -2.98 6.83 -5.35
N SER A 2 -1.72 6.59 -5.01
CA SER A 2 -1.26 5.89 -3.81
C SER A 2 0.10 6.40 -3.39
N VAL A 3 0.42 6.28 -2.11
CA VAL A 3 1.72 6.68 -1.54
C VAL A 3 2.28 5.50 -0.74
N VAL A 4 3.55 5.16 -1.00
CA VAL A 4 4.30 4.18 -0.20
C VAL A 4 4.79 4.89 1.07
N ILE A 5 4.54 4.28 2.21
CA ILE A 5 5.03 4.73 3.50
C ILE A 5 6.31 3.99 3.81
N THR A 6 7.37 4.73 4.14
CA THR A 6 8.66 4.17 4.53
C THR A 6 8.89 4.35 6.03
N LYS A 7 9.69 3.45 6.60
CA LYS A 7 10.27 3.58 7.94
C LYS A 7 11.75 3.29 7.82
N GLU A 8 12.60 4.24 8.22
CA GLU A 8 14.06 4.10 8.16
C GLU A 8 14.56 3.71 6.74
N GLY A 9 13.96 4.31 5.71
CA GLY A 9 14.30 4.05 4.30
C GLY A 9 13.70 2.75 3.73
N LYS A 10 13.07 1.90 4.56
CA LYS A 10 12.44 0.65 4.11
C LYS A 10 10.94 0.79 3.89
N PRO A 11 10.35 0.20 2.84
CA PRO A 11 8.90 0.19 2.66
C PRO A 11 8.18 -0.49 3.83
N ALA A 12 7.25 0.21 4.48
CA ALA A 12 6.52 -0.27 5.65
C ALA A 12 5.02 -0.49 5.38
N GLY A 13 4.47 0.21 4.38
CA GLY A 13 3.07 0.08 3.99
C GLY A 13 2.68 0.97 2.83
N ILE A 14 1.41 0.93 2.43
CA ILE A 14 0.87 1.76 1.34
C ILE A 14 -0.47 2.35 1.75
N ILE A 15 -0.69 3.61 1.36
CA ILE A 15 -1.98 4.29 1.50
C ILE A 15 -2.52 4.57 0.10
N THR A 16 -3.79 4.26 -0.10
CA THR A 16 -4.53 4.58 -1.33
C THR A 16 -5.64 5.59 -1.04
N GLU A 17 -6.18 6.21 -2.09
CA GLU A 17 -7.39 7.06 -1.96
C GLU A 17 -8.54 6.34 -1.25
N ARG A 18 -8.70 5.03 -1.49
CA ARG A 18 -9.73 4.22 -0.84
C ARG A 18 -9.51 4.16 0.68
N ASP A 19 -8.27 4.09 1.13
CA ASP A 19 -7.95 4.09 2.56
C ASP A 19 -8.31 5.44 3.19
N ILE A 20 -7.99 6.56 2.53
CA ILE A 20 -8.37 7.89 3.01
C ILE A 20 -9.90 8.03 3.07
N ALA A 21 -10.59 7.68 1.98
CA ALA A 21 -12.04 7.77 1.92
C ALA A 21 -12.72 6.94 3.01
N LEU A 22 -12.31 5.68 3.20
CA LEU A 22 -12.99 4.74 4.11
C LEU A 22 -12.54 4.84 5.56
N LYS A 23 -11.27 5.14 5.82
CA LYS A 23 -10.68 5.09 7.16
C LYS A 23 -10.49 6.45 7.79
N VAL A 24 -10.59 7.54 7.02
CA VAL A 24 -10.48 8.92 7.51
C VAL A 24 -11.82 9.64 7.33
N LEU A 25 -12.22 9.90 6.08
CA LEU A 25 -13.40 10.73 5.78
C LEU A 25 -14.69 10.10 6.31
N LEU A 26 -14.94 8.82 5.97
CA LEU A 26 -16.14 8.11 6.39
C LEU A 26 -16.21 7.85 7.90
N LYS A 27 -15.08 7.98 8.60
CA LYS A 27 -14.99 7.83 10.06
C LYS A 27 -14.99 9.16 10.79
N ASP A 28 -15.22 10.27 10.08
CA ASP A 28 -15.20 11.63 10.61
C ASP A 28 -13.89 11.96 11.38
N ARG A 29 -12.77 11.40 10.90
CA ARG A 29 -11.45 11.64 11.48
C ARG A 29 -10.79 12.82 10.78
N ARG A 30 -10.09 13.64 11.54
CA ARG A 30 -9.25 14.70 10.98
C ARG A 30 -7.98 14.10 10.41
N ALA A 31 -7.70 14.40 9.14
CA ALA A 31 -6.48 13.92 8.47
C ALA A 31 -5.20 14.40 9.17
N SER A 32 -5.22 15.63 9.71
CA SER A 32 -4.10 16.24 10.46
C SER A 32 -3.75 15.50 11.76
N GLU A 33 -4.69 14.74 12.32
CA GLU A 33 -4.53 14.01 13.58
C GLU A 33 -4.37 12.50 13.34
N THR A 34 -4.52 12.03 12.11
CA THR A 34 -4.46 10.62 11.74
C THR A 34 -3.06 10.23 11.29
N LYS A 35 -2.40 9.31 12.01
CA LYS A 35 -1.07 8.84 11.60
C LYS A 35 -1.18 7.86 10.43
N ALA A 36 -0.26 7.97 9.48
CA ALA A 36 -0.20 7.08 8.31
C ALA A 36 -0.20 5.58 8.69
N LYS A 37 0.52 5.22 9.75
CA LYS A 37 0.61 3.84 10.26
C LYS A 37 -0.73 3.23 10.70
N GLU A 38 -1.72 4.06 11.01
CA GLU A 38 -3.04 3.61 11.49
C GLU A 38 -3.98 3.25 10.34
N ILE A 39 -3.71 3.77 9.14
CA ILE A 39 -4.59 3.60 7.98
C ILE A 39 -3.93 2.87 6.80
N MET A 40 -2.59 2.80 6.76
CA MET A 40 -1.86 2.08 5.72
C MET A 40 -2.16 0.58 5.72
N ALA A 41 -2.12 -0.03 4.54
CA ALA A 41 -2.03 -1.48 4.44
C ALA A 41 -0.60 -1.93 4.80
N SER A 42 -0.48 -2.89 5.72
CA SER A 42 0.77 -3.48 6.18
C SER A 42 0.53 -4.94 6.62
N PRO A 43 1.46 -5.88 6.40
CA PRO A 43 2.72 -5.71 5.67
C PRO A 43 2.49 -5.43 4.18
N LEU A 44 3.46 -4.76 3.56
CA LEU A 44 3.37 -4.41 2.15
C LEU A 44 3.42 -5.69 1.29
N VAL A 45 2.47 -5.83 0.36
CA VAL A 45 2.59 -6.84 -0.69
C VAL A 45 3.41 -6.23 -1.81
N THR A 46 4.57 -6.80 -2.08
CA THR A 46 5.53 -6.32 -3.08
C THR A 46 5.78 -7.39 -4.14
N ILE A 47 6.50 -6.99 -5.18
CA ILE A 47 7.04 -7.90 -6.20
C ILE A 47 8.45 -7.45 -6.60
N GLU A 48 9.30 -8.41 -6.95
CA GLU A 48 10.66 -8.13 -7.45
C GLU A 48 10.61 -7.51 -8.85
N PRO A 49 11.59 -6.67 -9.22
CA PRO A 49 11.64 -6.02 -10.53
C PRO A 49 11.83 -7.00 -11.69
N GLU A 50 12.38 -8.19 -11.45
CA GLU A 50 12.58 -9.24 -12.46
C GLU A 50 11.31 -10.06 -12.74
N ALA A 51 10.28 -9.92 -11.91
CA ALA A 51 9.06 -10.68 -12.07
C ALA A 51 8.29 -10.28 -13.34
N SER A 52 7.70 -11.27 -13.99
CA SER A 52 6.89 -11.03 -15.19
C SER A 52 5.58 -10.33 -14.86
N ALA A 53 5.01 -9.66 -15.87
CA ALA A 53 3.68 -9.04 -15.75
C ALA A 53 2.58 -10.05 -15.40
N ASP A 54 2.68 -11.30 -15.89
CA ASP A 54 1.72 -12.37 -15.56
C ASP A 54 1.78 -12.75 -14.07
N GLU A 55 2.98 -12.89 -13.51
CA GLU A 55 3.17 -13.13 -12.07
C GLU A 55 2.62 -11.97 -11.24
N ALA A 56 2.87 -10.73 -11.67
CA ALA A 56 2.30 -9.53 -11.06
C ALA A 56 0.77 -9.56 -11.06
N CYS A 57 0.16 -9.87 -12.21
CA CYS A 57 -1.29 -9.97 -12.35
C CYS A 57 -1.88 -11.08 -11.47
N LYS A 58 -1.27 -12.27 -11.47
CA LYS A 58 -1.69 -13.40 -10.63
C LYS A 58 -1.58 -13.06 -9.15
N LEU A 59 -0.51 -12.40 -8.71
CA LEU A 59 -0.35 -11.98 -7.32
C LEU A 59 -1.40 -10.92 -6.94
N ALA A 60 -1.57 -9.89 -7.77
CA ALA A 60 -2.55 -8.84 -7.55
C ALA A 60 -3.98 -9.39 -7.45
N ALA A 61 -4.36 -10.30 -8.34
CA ALA A 61 -5.66 -10.97 -8.33
C ALA A 61 -5.86 -11.83 -7.07
N ARG A 62 -4.88 -12.67 -6.72
CA ARG A 62 -4.94 -13.51 -5.51
C ARG A 62 -5.06 -12.68 -4.24
N LYS A 63 -4.31 -11.59 -4.13
CA LYS A 63 -4.33 -10.69 -2.97
C LYS A 63 -5.47 -9.66 -3.02
N ARG A 64 -6.24 -9.63 -4.11
CA ARG A 64 -7.34 -8.68 -4.37
C ARG A 64 -6.89 -7.21 -4.23
N ILE A 65 -5.69 -6.92 -4.71
CA ILE A 65 -5.11 -5.57 -4.70
C ILE A 65 -5.00 -5.04 -6.12
N LYS A 66 -5.12 -3.71 -6.26
CA LYS A 66 -5.01 -3.02 -7.56
C LYS A 66 -3.64 -2.38 -7.78
N ARG A 67 -2.78 -2.38 -6.75
CA ARG A 67 -1.47 -1.74 -6.76
C ARG A 67 -0.49 -2.68 -6.11
N LEU A 68 0.66 -2.85 -6.74
CA LEU A 68 1.70 -3.78 -6.33
C LEU A 68 3.04 -3.05 -6.48
N PRO A 69 3.57 -2.46 -5.39
CA PRO A 69 4.88 -1.82 -5.42
C PRO A 69 5.96 -2.80 -5.82
N VAL A 70 6.86 -2.35 -6.70
CA VAL A 70 8.04 -3.09 -7.11
C VAL A 70 9.19 -2.71 -6.17
N VAL A 71 9.84 -3.70 -5.56
CA VAL A 71 10.93 -3.50 -4.60
C VAL A 71 12.04 -4.49 -4.91
N GLU A 72 13.27 -4.01 -5.01
CA GLU A 72 14.46 -4.85 -5.17
C GLU A 72 14.96 -5.30 -3.78
N LYS A 73 15.13 -6.62 -3.56
CA LYS A 73 15.76 -7.20 -2.36
C LYS A 73 15.06 -6.91 -1.01
N GLY A 74 13.75 -6.68 -1.03
CA GLY A 74 12.85 -6.65 0.16
C GLY A 74 13.40 -5.95 1.40
#